data_AF-A0A945YLZ7-F1
#
_entry.id   AF-A0A945YLZ7-F1
#
_cell.length_a   1.000
_cell.length_b   1.000
_cell.length_c   1.000
_cell.angle_alpha   90.00
_cell.angle_beta   90.00
_cell.angle_gamma   90.00
#
_symmetry.space_group_name_H-M   'P 1'
#
loop_
_entity.id
_entity.type
_entity.pdbx_description
1 polymer ?
#
loop_
_entity_poly.entity_id
_entity_poly.type
_entity_poly.pdbx_seq_one_letter_code
_entity_poly.pdbx_strand_id
1 'polypeptide(L)'
;MKPSIEALYEVLDFTWPSVTTELHHGWQIKNGSGGGKRVSAAIQNNPTAKVEVAEKLMNALGQKKLFMIREGNEILDYKLHKLGYKLIDPSV
;
A
#
# COMPACT_ATOMS: atom_id res chain seq x y z
N MET A 1 14.63 -10.57 -22.58
CA MET A 1 14.88 -9.86 -21.29
C MET A 1 13.56 -9.84 -20.54
N LYS A 2 13.47 -10.41 -19.34
CA LYS A 2 12.22 -10.36 -18.54
C LYS A 2 12.19 -9.01 -17.80
N PRO A 3 11.07 -8.29 -17.78
CA PRO A 3 10.96 -7.06 -17.00
C PRO A 3 11.17 -7.36 -15.51
N SER A 4 11.81 -6.44 -14.79
CA SER A 4 11.92 -6.49 -13.34
C SER A 4 10.56 -6.25 -12.68
N ILE A 5 10.43 -6.65 -11.42
CA ILE A 5 9.18 -6.46 -10.68
C ILE A 5 8.87 -4.96 -10.46
N GLU A 6 9.89 -4.13 -10.23
CA GLU A 6 9.77 -2.66 -10.26
C GLU A 6 9.16 -2.14 -11.56
N ALA A 7 9.65 -2.61 -12.72
CA ALA A 7 9.15 -2.16 -14.01
C ALA A 7 7.67 -2.55 -14.22
N LEU A 8 7.26 -3.71 -13.68
CA LEU A 8 5.84 -4.12 -13.71
C LEU A 8 4.98 -3.24 -12.81
N TYR A 9 5.47 -2.82 -11.63
CA TYR A 9 4.75 -1.88 -10.77
C TYR A 9 4.58 -0.51 -11.43
N GLU A 10 5.61 -0.01 -12.12
CA GLU A 10 5.52 1.27 -12.85
C GLU A 10 4.49 1.23 -13.99
N VAL A 11 4.46 0.15 -14.78
CA VAL A 11 3.48 -0.01 -15.86
C VAL A 11 2.05 -0.13 -15.32
N LEU A 12 1.86 -0.79 -14.18
CA LEU A 12 0.56 -0.87 -13.52
C LEU A 12 0.09 0.50 -13.03
N ASP A 13 0.98 1.28 -12.41
CA ASP A 13 0.68 2.65 -12.01
C ASP A 13 0.42 3.58 -13.22
N PHE A 14 1.01 3.31 -14.38
CA PHE A 14 0.77 4.07 -15.60
C PHE A 14 -0.58 3.73 -16.28
N THR A 15 -0.98 2.46 -16.25
CA THR A 15 -2.19 1.98 -16.94
C THR A 15 -3.45 2.06 -16.08
N TRP A 16 -3.30 1.95 -14.76
CA TRP A 16 -4.37 2.12 -13.77
C TRP A 16 -3.89 3.03 -12.64
N PRO A 17 -3.72 4.34 -12.91
CA PRO A 17 -3.20 5.27 -11.91
C PRO A 17 -4.18 5.41 -10.75
N SER A 18 -3.65 5.46 -9.53
CA SER A 18 -4.39 6.07 -8.43
C SER A 18 -4.62 7.56 -8.73
N VAL A 19 -5.78 8.07 -8.33
CA VAL A 19 -6.14 9.49 -8.49
C VAL A 19 -5.12 10.39 -7.82
N THR A 20 -4.56 9.96 -6.69
CA THR A 20 -3.46 10.67 -6.03
C THR A 20 -2.56 9.68 -5.32
N THR A 21 -1.28 9.99 -5.24
CA THR A 21 -0.30 9.25 -4.45
C THR A 21 0.42 10.24 -3.55
N GLU A 22 0.29 10.07 -2.25
CA GLU A 22 0.86 11.02 -1.28
C GLU A 22 1.89 10.33 -0.38
N LEU A 23 3.01 11.01 -0.17
CA LEU A 23 4.12 10.54 0.66
C LEU A 23 4.09 11.24 2.02
N HIS A 24 3.70 10.51 3.05
CA HIS A 24 3.54 11.05 4.40
C HIS A 24 4.18 10.14 5.44
N HIS A 25 5.10 10.69 6.24
CA HIS A 25 5.70 10.01 7.39
C HIS A 25 6.26 8.60 7.08
N GLY A 26 6.85 8.43 5.89
CA GLY A 26 7.41 7.15 5.45
C GLY A 26 6.38 6.17 4.87
N TRP A 27 5.15 6.61 4.66
CA TRP A 27 4.11 5.88 3.94
C TRP A 27 3.84 6.54 2.59
N GLN A 28 3.62 5.71 1.59
CA GLN A 28 3.05 6.11 0.31
C GLN A 28 1.60 5.66 0.29
N ILE A 29 0.67 6.62 0.34
CA ILE A 29 -0.77 6.38 0.35
C ILE A 29 -1.30 6.59 -1.06
N LYS A 30 -1.78 5.52 -1.69
CA LYS A 30 -2.47 5.58 -2.97
C LYS A 30 -3.96 5.84 -2.68
N ASN A 31 -4.52 6.86 -3.31
CA ASN A 31 -5.94 7.18 -3.30
C ASN A 31 -6.56 6.84 -4.66
N GLY A 32 -7.33 5.76 -4.70
CA GLY A 32 -8.02 5.33 -5.91
C GLY A 32 -9.37 5.99 -6.16
N SER A 33 -9.87 6.83 -5.23
CA SER A 33 -11.22 7.43 -5.29
C SER A 33 -12.34 6.43 -5.61
N GLY A 34 -12.25 5.21 -5.04
CA GLY A 34 -13.20 4.13 -5.32
C GLY A 34 -12.85 3.22 -6.50
N GLY A 35 -11.74 3.47 -7.21
CA GLY A 35 -11.24 2.67 -8.34
C GLY A 35 -10.74 1.25 -8.00
N GLY A 36 -10.92 0.80 -6.76
CA GLY A 36 -10.62 -0.57 -6.33
C GLY A 36 -9.43 -0.71 -5.39
N LYS A 37 -9.23 -1.93 -4.86
CA LYS A 37 -8.29 -2.22 -3.77
C LYS A 37 -6.81 -1.94 -4.11
N ARG A 38 -6.41 -2.13 -5.37
CA ARG A 38 -5.02 -1.99 -5.82
C ARG A 38 -4.57 -0.54 -6.00
N VAL A 39 -5.52 0.36 -6.25
CA VAL A 39 -5.30 1.81 -6.39
C VAL A 39 -5.57 2.57 -5.09
N SER A 40 -6.15 1.90 -4.08
CA SER A 40 -6.44 2.43 -2.73
C SER A 40 -5.73 1.61 -1.66
N ALA A 41 -4.42 1.81 -1.50
CA ALA A 41 -3.59 1.09 -0.55
C ALA A 41 -2.41 1.93 -0.03
N ALA A 42 -1.94 1.60 1.17
CA ALA A 42 -0.74 2.15 1.77
C ALA A 42 0.46 1.22 1.57
N ILE A 43 1.58 1.78 1.12
CA ILE A 43 2.87 1.11 0.96
C ILE A 43 3.85 1.71 1.96
N GLN A 44 4.60 0.86 2.65
CA GLN A 44 5.62 1.31 3.60
C GLN A 44 6.93 1.59 2.87
N ASN A 45 7.33 2.86 2.79
CA ASN A 45 8.62 3.26 2.24
C ASN A 45 9.70 3.37 3.33
N ASN A 46 9.31 3.52 4.60
CA ASN A 46 10.24 3.54 5.74
C ASN A 46 9.88 2.47 6.78
N PRO A 47 10.79 1.53 7.12
CA PRO A 47 10.56 0.46 8.10
C PRO A 47 10.15 0.95 9.50
N THR A 48 10.55 2.16 9.87
CA THR A 48 10.24 2.78 11.17
C THR A 48 8.88 3.48 11.19
N ALA A 49 8.20 3.58 10.05
CA ALA A 49 6.91 4.24 9.95
C ALA A 49 5.85 3.52 10.81
N LYS A 50 5.00 4.31 11.48
CA LYS A 50 3.93 3.81 12.34
C LYS A 50 2.68 3.51 11.52
N VAL A 51 2.12 2.32 11.70
CA VAL A 51 0.90 1.86 11.01
C VAL A 51 -0.29 2.80 11.31
N GLU A 52 -0.40 3.29 12.54
CA GLU A 52 -1.45 4.20 12.97
C GLU A 52 -1.52 5.50 12.14
N VAL A 53 -0.38 5.97 11.62
CA VAL A 53 -0.33 7.17 10.78
C VAL A 53 -0.98 6.88 9.43
N ALA A 54 -0.65 5.74 8.81
CA ALA A 54 -1.26 5.31 7.57
C ALA A 54 -2.76 5.06 7.74
N GLU A 55 -3.19 4.47 8.86
CA GLU A 55 -4.61 4.29 9.15
C GLU A 55 -5.37 5.61 9.24
N LYS A 56 -4.78 6.63 9.89
CA LYS A 56 -5.38 7.97 9.99
C LYS A 56 -5.48 8.63 8.62
N LEU A 57 -4.43 8.55 7.80
CA LEU A 57 -4.43 9.09 6.44
C LEU A 57 -5.48 8.40 5.56
N MET A 58 -5.56 7.07 5.60
CA MET A 58 -6.57 6.32 4.86
C MET A 58 -8.00 6.64 5.34
N ASN A 59 -8.20 6.83 6.65
CA ASN A 59 -9.49 7.23 7.20
C ASN A 59 -9.88 8.66 6.78
N ALA A 60 -8.92 9.59 6.78
CA ALA A 60 -9.15 10.97 6.31
C ALA A 60 -9.55 11.02 4.83
N LEU A 61 -9.01 10.10 4.02
CA LEU A 61 -9.38 9.91 2.62
C LEU A 61 -10.69 9.13 2.42
N GLY A 62 -11.34 8.66 3.50
CA GLY A 62 -12.57 7.86 3.43
C GLY A 62 -12.39 6.49 2.78
N GLN A 63 -11.15 5.99 2.66
CA GLN A 63 -10.85 4.70 2.04
C GLN A 63 -10.65 3.59 3.07
N LYS A 64 -10.80 2.34 2.62
CA LYS A 64 -10.53 1.17 3.45
C LYS A 64 -9.05 1.12 3.83
N LYS A 65 -8.76 0.71 5.06
CA LYS A 65 -7.40 0.52 5.57
C LYS A 65 -6.78 -0.71 4.91
N LEU A 66 -6.14 -0.50 3.76
CA LEU A 66 -5.51 -1.55 2.97
C LEU A 66 -4.02 -1.29 2.93
N PHE A 67 -3.24 -2.33 3.20
CA PHE A 67 -1.79 -2.27 3.17
C PHE A 67 -1.29 -3.22 2.10
N MET A 68 -0.38 -2.73 1.26
CA MET A 68 0.32 -3.54 0.27
C MET A 68 1.66 -3.95 0.85
N ILE A 69 1.80 -5.23 1.18
CA ILE A 69 3.05 -5.84 1.63
C ILE A 69 3.89 -6.19 0.39
N ARG A 70 5.12 -5.68 0.33
CA ARG A 70 6.11 -6.03 -0.71
C ARG A 70 7.24 -6.86 -0.11
N GLU A 71 8.13 -7.37 -0.97
CA GLU A 71 9.33 -8.09 -0.54
C GLU A 71 10.14 -7.22 0.45
N GLY A 72 10.58 -7.81 1.56
CA GLY A 72 11.27 -7.09 2.65
C GLY A 72 10.36 -6.39 3.67
N ASN A 73 9.02 -6.50 3.56
CA ASN A 73 8.07 -5.96 4.54
C ASN A 73 7.60 -7.00 5.58
N GLU A 74 8.39 -8.02 5.89
CA GLU A 74 8.04 -9.10 6.83
C GLU A 74 7.69 -8.55 8.23
N ILE A 75 8.41 -7.53 8.69
CA ILE A 75 8.15 -6.85 9.97
C ILE A 75 6.78 -6.17 9.94
N LEU A 76 6.39 -5.59 8.80
CA LEU A 76 5.09 -4.95 8.65
C LEU A 76 3.97 -5.98 8.64
N ASP A 77 4.15 -7.08 7.91
CA ASP A 77 3.18 -8.17 7.86
C ASP A 77 2.87 -8.71 9.26
N TYR A 78 3.92 -8.97 10.05
CA TYR A 78 3.76 -9.40 11.44
C TYR A 78 3.03 -8.36 12.32
N LYS A 79 3.34 -7.06 12.15
CA LYS A 79 2.64 -5.98 12.87
C LYS A 79 1.17 -5.91 12.48
N LEU A 80 0.85 -6.01 11.20
CA LEU A 80 -0.53 -5.99 10.70
C LEU A 80 -1.31 -7.21 11.20
N HIS A 81 -0.70 -8.39 11.20
CA HIS A 81 -1.30 -9.60 11.75
C HIS A 81 -1.63 -9.44 13.24
N LYS A 82 -0.73 -8.85 14.04
CA LYS A 82 -1.01 -8.52 15.45
C LYS A 82 -2.14 -7.51 15.64
N LEU A 83 -2.30 -6.58 14.71
CA LEU A 83 -3.39 -5.60 14.70
C LEU A 83 -4.71 -6.19 14.19
N GLY A 84 -4.76 -7.47 13.84
CA GLY A 84 -5.97 -8.18 13.39
C GLY A 84 -6.28 -8.01 11.90
N TYR A 85 -5.33 -7.50 11.10
CA TYR A 85 -5.48 -7.45 9.66
C TYR A 85 -5.43 -8.85 9.06
N LYS A 86 -6.27 -9.08 8.06
CA LYS A 86 -6.32 -10.33 7.30
C LYS A 86 -5.64 -10.14 5.96
N LEU A 87 -4.91 -11.16 5.51
CA LEU A 87 -4.43 -11.23 4.14
C LEU A 87 -5.65 -11.40 3.20
N ILE A 88 -5.81 -10.48 2.25
CA ILE A 88 -6.97 -10.45 1.37
C ILE A 88 -6.66 -10.72 -0.11
N ASP A 89 -5.41 -10.51 -0.54
CA ASP A 89 -4.97 -10.67 -1.93
C ASP A 89 -3.52 -11.17 -1.89
N PRO A 90 -3.29 -12.49 -1.75
CA PRO A 90 -1.95 -13.04 -1.87
C PRO A 90 -1.49 -12.86 -3.32
N SER A 91 -0.43 -12.08 -3.52
CA SER A 91 0.28 -12.04 -4.79
C SER A 91 1.38 -13.12 -4.72
N VAL A 92 1.30 -14.12 -5.60
CA VAL A 92 2.29 -15.19 -5.75
C VAL A 92 3.41 -14.80 -6.69
#